data_AF-A0A5M9NVR9-F1
#
_entry.id   AF-A0A5M9NVR9-F1
#
_cell.length_a   1.000
_cell.length_b   1.000
_cell.length_c   1.000
_cell.angle_alpha   90.00
_cell.angle_beta   90.00
_cell.angle_gamma   90.00
#
_symmetry.space_group_name_H-M   'P 1'
#
loop_
_entity.id
_entity.type
_entity.pdbx_description
1 polymer ?
#
loop_
_entity_poly.entity_id
_entity_poly.type
_entity_poly.pdbx_seq_one_letter_code
_entity_poly.pdbx_strand_id
1 'polypeptide(L)'
;MPRKNKPIEPIVLYLTQERLRNRMTQKQIADLSNIPLRTYQRIEQGKSEATISQVRRIIEVFDITWLDVAWGETGRRYIDTNDISASLKHLPASLRLPLFEVIKAVIEELEQTKRPTS
;
A
#
# COMPACT_ATOMS: atom_id res chain seq x y z
N MET A 1 9.66 4.46 31.12
CA MET A 1 8.85 5.16 30.11
C MET A 1 8.28 4.11 29.15
N PRO A 2 6.96 4.08 28.88
CA PRO A 2 6.44 3.21 27.82
C PRO A 2 7.07 3.65 26.50
N ARG A 3 7.71 2.72 25.78
CA ARG A 3 8.25 3.00 24.43
C ARG A 3 7.07 3.46 23.57
N LYS A 4 7.15 4.65 22.96
CA LYS A 4 6.21 5.06 21.90
C LYS A 4 6.14 3.91 20.89
N ASN A 5 4.96 3.31 20.70
CA ASN A 5 4.80 2.27 19.69
C ASN A 5 5.16 2.88 18.34
N LYS A 6 6.12 2.26 17.62
CA LYS A 6 6.43 2.62 16.24
C LYS A 6 5.13 2.44 15.42
N PRO A 7 4.77 3.39 14.53
CA PRO A 7 3.64 3.18 13.63
C PRO A 7 3.84 1.89 12.84
N ILE A 8 2.76 1.13 12.64
CA ILE A 8 2.79 -0.12 11.87
C ILE A 8 3.10 0.24 10.42
N GLU A 9 4.07 -0.46 9.82
CA GLU A 9 4.47 -0.24 8.43
C GLU A 9 3.26 -0.41 7.49
N PRO A 10 3.07 0.47 6.49
CA PRO A 10 1.93 0.41 5.56
C PRO A 10 1.74 -0.95 4.89
N ILE A 11 2.84 -1.61 4.52
CA ILE A 11 2.82 -2.97 3.96
C ILE A 11 2.20 -4.00 4.90
N VAL A 12 2.52 -3.91 6.20
CA VAL A 12 1.98 -4.81 7.22
C VAL A 12 0.49 -4.55 7.40
N LEU A 13 0.06 -3.28 7.37
CA LEU A 13 -1.35 -2.92 7.42
C LEU A 13 -2.12 -3.49 6.22
N TYR A 14 -1.58 -3.37 5.01
CA TYR A 14 -2.19 -3.94 3.81
C TYR A 14 -2.31 -5.46 3.90
N LEU A 15 -1.22 -6.17 4.23
CA LEU A 15 -1.24 -7.63 4.37
C LEU A 15 -2.16 -8.11 5.49
N THR A 16 -2.30 -7.34 6.58
CA THR A 16 -3.29 -7.62 7.64
C THR A 16 -4.71 -7.49 7.10
N GLN A 17 -4.98 -6.48 6.27
CA GLN A 17 -6.29 -6.32 5.64
C GLN A 17 -6.60 -7.45 4.66
N GLU A 18 -5.63 -7.89 3.86
CA GLU A 18 -5.79 -9.06 2.98
C GLU A 18 -6.10 -10.32 3.77
N ARG A 19 -5.43 -10.55 4.91
CA ARG A 19 -5.79 -11.66 5.82
C ARG A 19 -7.25 -11.58 6.27
N LEU A 20 -7.70 -10.40 6.70
CA LEU A 20 -9.06 -10.20 7.19
C LEU A 20 -10.11 -10.37 6.08
N ARG A 21 -9.84 -9.88 4.87
CA ARG A 21 -10.69 -10.05 3.67
C ARG A 21 -10.88 -11.53 3.32
N ASN A 22 -9.81 -12.31 3.41
CA ASN A 22 -9.81 -13.75 3.20
C ASN A 22 -10.34 -14.55 4.40
N ARG A 23 -10.77 -13.89 5.49
CA ARG A 23 -11.27 -14.50 6.73
C ARG A 23 -10.29 -15.50 7.36
N MET A 24 -8.99 -15.26 7.19
CA MET A 24 -7.95 -16.15 7.70
C MET A 24 -7.51 -15.72 9.11
N THR A 25 -7.21 -16.70 9.94
CA THR A 25 -6.62 -16.49 11.26
C THR A 25 -5.12 -16.21 11.15
N GLN A 26 -4.54 -15.58 12.17
CA GLN A 26 -3.09 -15.37 12.24
C GLN A 26 -2.31 -16.69 12.21
N LYS A 27 -2.89 -17.76 12.77
CA LYS A 27 -2.31 -19.10 12.74
C LYS A 27 -2.26 -19.66 11.31
N GLN A 28 -3.34 -19.53 10.54
CA GLN A 28 -3.35 -20.00 9.15
C GLN A 28 -2.28 -19.32 8.30
N ILE A 29 -2.10 -18.00 8.43
CA ILE A 29 -1.04 -17.30 7.66
C ILE A 29 0.35 -17.72 8.15
N ALA A 30 0.55 -17.84 9.46
CA ALA A 30 1.82 -18.30 10.02
C ALA A 30 2.22 -19.68 9.47
N ASP A 31 1.27 -20.62 9.47
CA ASP A 31 1.48 -21.98 8.98
C ASP A 31 1.77 -21.98 7.46
N LEU A 32 0.96 -21.28 6.65
CA LEU A 32 1.10 -21.26 5.18
C LEU A 32 2.34 -20.50 4.68
N SER A 33 2.76 -19.45 5.38
CA SER A 33 3.96 -18.66 5.03
C SER A 33 5.25 -19.20 5.67
N ASN A 34 5.14 -20.28 6.45
CA ASN A 34 6.23 -20.85 7.23
C ASN A 34 6.92 -19.80 8.13
N ILE A 35 6.12 -18.97 8.80
CA ILE A 35 6.56 -17.95 9.76
C ILE A 35 6.10 -18.41 11.14
N PRO A 36 6.97 -18.45 12.16
CA PRO A 36 6.54 -18.79 13.51
C PRO A 36 5.38 -17.89 13.96
N LEU A 37 4.30 -18.46 14.49
CA LEU A 37 3.08 -17.72 14.87
C LEU A 37 3.38 -16.47 15.72
N ARG A 38 4.25 -16.62 16.73
CA ARG A 38 4.64 -15.51 17.60
C ARG A 38 5.31 -14.37 16.83
N THR A 39 6.07 -14.69 15.78
CA THR A 39 6.70 -13.71 14.89
C THR A 39 5.66 -13.01 14.05
N TYR A 40 4.74 -13.75 13.41
CA TYR A 40 3.66 -13.17 12.61
C TYR A 40 2.77 -12.23 13.44
N GLN A 41 2.39 -12.64 14.65
CA GLN A 41 1.61 -11.81 15.58
C GLN A 41 2.33 -10.50 15.94
N ARG A 42 3.64 -10.57 16.17
CA ARG A 42 4.45 -9.38 16.48
C ARG A 42 4.59 -8.47 15.27
N ILE A 43 4.67 -9.02 14.06
CA ILE A 43 4.64 -8.27 12.82
C ILE A 43 3.34 -7.48 12.72
N GLU A 44 2.17 -8.14 12.76
CA GLU A 44 0.87 -7.44 12.65
C GLU A 44 0.64 -6.39 13.75
N GLN A 45 1.21 -6.59 14.94
CA GLN A 45 1.14 -5.64 16.05
C GLN A 45 2.15 -4.48 15.95
N GLY A 46 3.01 -4.45 14.92
CA GLY A 46 4.11 -3.47 14.80
C GLY A 46 5.22 -3.63 15.85
N LYS A 47 5.27 -4.76 16.56
CA LYS A 47 6.27 -5.07 17.59
C LYS A 47 7.56 -5.68 17.01
N SER A 48 7.53 -6.11 15.75
CA SER A 48 8.66 -6.63 15.00
C SER A 48 8.58 -6.12 13.57
N GLU A 49 9.72 -5.76 12.99
CA GLU A 49 9.80 -5.51 11.56
C GLU A 49 9.69 -6.83 10.79
N ALA A 50 9.06 -6.78 9.63
CA ALA A 50 8.98 -7.90 8.70
C ALA A 50 10.16 -7.83 7.74
N THR A 51 10.88 -8.94 7.58
CA THR A 51 11.93 -9.03 6.56
C THR A 51 11.31 -9.18 5.17
N ILE A 52 12.01 -8.77 4.11
CA ILE A 52 11.54 -8.92 2.71
C ILE A 52 11.17 -10.38 2.41
N SER A 53 11.92 -11.35 2.94
CA SER A 53 11.62 -12.79 2.78
C SER A 53 10.33 -13.20 3.48
N GLN A 54 10.02 -12.65 4.65
CA GLN A 54 8.73 -12.88 5.33
C GLN A 54 7.58 -12.26 4.54
N VAL A 55 7.75 -11.03 4.07
CA VAL A 55 6.74 -10.33 3.26
C VAL A 55 6.46 -11.12 1.98
N ARG A 56 7.49 -11.54 1.24
CA ARG A 56 7.35 -12.37 0.03
C ARG A 56 6.52 -13.63 0.28
N ARG A 57 6.80 -14.35 1.37
CA ARG A 57 6.05 -15.57 1.71
C ARG A 57 4.59 -15.30 2.05
N ILE A 58 4.28 -14.16 2.68
CA ILE A 58 2.88 -13.77 2.94
C ILE A 58 2.16 -13.40 1.64
N ILE A 59 2.84 -12.68 0.74
CA ILE A 59 2.34 -12.36 -0.61
C ILE A 59 1.99 -13.64 -1.38
N GLU A 60 2.87 -14.65 -1.34
CA GLU A 60 2.66 -15.96 -1.97
C GLU A 60 1.41 -16.69 -1.41
N VAL A 61 1.10 -16.54 -0.11
CA VAL A 61 -0.12 -17.15 0.48
C VAL A 61 -1.41 -16.54 -0.08
N PHE A 62 -1.39 -15.25 -0.44
CA PHE A 62 -2.55 -14.55 -0.98
C PHE A 62 -2.65 -14.60 -2.51
N ASP A 63 -1.66 -15.18 -3.19
CA ASP A 63 -1.56 -15.18 -4.66
C ASP A 63 -1.66 -13.77 -5.27
N ILE A 64 -1.01 -12.81 -4.60
CA ILE A 64 -0.93 -11.41 -5.06
C ILE A 64 0.50 -11.07 -5.48
N THR A 65 0.68 -9.94 -6.16
CA THR A 65 1.98 -9.46 -6.61
C THR A 65 2.52 -8.33 -5.74
N TRP A 66 3.82 -8.02 -5.89
CA TRP A 66 4.39 -6.80 -5.30
C TRP A 66 3.75 -5.51 -5.83
N LEU A 67 3.17 -5.53 -7.03
CA LEU A 67 2.45 -4.39 -7.58
C LEU A 67 1.12 -4.18 -6.84
N ASP A 68 0.41 -5.26 -6.53
CA ASP A 68 -0.83 -5.19 -5.72
C ASP A 68 -0.55 -4.63 -4.33
N VAL A 69 0.58 -5.01 -3.74
CA VAL A 69 1.05 -4.46 -2.47
C VAL A 69 1.35 -2.98 -2.58
N ALA A 70 2.14 -2.56 -3.58
CA ALA A 70 2.41 -1.14 -3.82
C ALA A 70 1.12 -0.34 -4.01
N TRP A 71 0.16 -0.88 -4.76
CA TRP A 71 -1.15 -0.27 -4.98
C TRP A 71 -2.00 -0.23 -3.71
N GLY A 72 -2.02 -1.31 -2.94
CA GLY A 72 -2.73 -1.41 -1.66
C GLY A 72 -2.18 -0.48 -0.58
N GLU A 73 -0.92 -0.11 -0.69
CA GLU A 73 -0.26 0.88 0.16
C GLU A 73 -0.48 2.33 -0.32
N THR A 74 -1.02 2.53 -1.53
CA THR A 74 -1.28 3.85 -2.11
C THR A 74 -2.37 4.55 -1.27
N GLY A 75 -2.01 5.67 -0.61
CA GLY A 75 -2.85 6.35 0.39
C GLY A 75 -2.51 6.05 1.85
N ARG A 76 -1.65 5.06 2.12
CA ARG A 76 -1.01 4.82 3.44
C ARG A 76 0.46 5.23 3.46
N ARG A 77 1.10 5.29 2.28
CA ARG A 77 2.37 5.98 2.08
C ARG A 77 2.12 7.42 1.64
N TYR A 78 2.99 8.32 2.10
CA TYR A 78 3.10 9.64 1.49
C TYR A 78 3.65 9.45 0.08
N ILE A 79 2.82 9.70 -0.94
CA ILE A 79 3.27 9.77 -2.33
C ILE A 79 3.90 11.14 -2.49
N ASP A 80 5.21 11.19 -2.68
CA ASP A 80 5.88 12.47 -2.90
C ASP A 80 5.89 12.83 -4.39
N THR A 81 6.24 14.08 -4.69
CA THR A 81 6.29 14.58 -6.07
C THR A 81 7.35 13.85 -6.91
N ASN A 82 8.34 13.20 -6.30
CA ASN A 82 9.37 12.42 -6.98
C ASN A 82 8.82 11.08 -7.48
N ASP A 83 7.93 10.41 -6.73
CA ASP A 83 7.26 9.19 -7.16
C ASP A 83 6.39 9.43 -8.41
N ILE A 84 5.67 10.55 -8.42
CA ILE A 84 4.87 11.00 -9.57
C ILE A 84 5.79 11.33 -10.76
N SER A 85 6.87 12.09 -10.52
CA SER A 85 7.85 12.44 -11.55
C SER A 85 8.54 11.23 -12.16
N ALA A 86 8.91 10.24 -11.35
CA ALA A 86 9.50 8.98 -11.81
C ALA A 86 8.53 8.21 -12.71
N SER A 87 7.25 8.14 -12.33
CA SER A 87 6.21 7.48 -13.11
C SER A 87 5.97 8.16 -14.46
N LEU A 88 5.99 9.50 -14.50
CA LEU A 88 5.80 10.29 -15.72
C LEU A 88 6.95 10.14 -16.74
N LYS A 89 8.18 9.84 -16.29
CA LYS A 89 9.34 9.61 -17.19
C LYS A 89 9.17 8.38 -18.08
N HIS A 90 8.44 7.38 -17.61
CA HIS A 90 8.20 6.15 -18.36
C HIS A 90 7.00 6.26 -19.32
N LEU A 91 6.33 7.41 -19.37
CA LEU A 91 5.15 7.59 -20.18
C LEU A 91 5.50 7.68 -21.67
N PRO A 92 4.93 6.82 -22.53
CA PRO A 92 5.05 6.93 -23.98
C PRO A 92 4.61 8.31 -24.49
N ALA A 93 5.28 8.81 -25.53
CA ALA A 93 4.97 10.13 -26.09
C ALA A 93 3.49 10.27 -26.50
N SER A 94 2.88 9.19 -26.99
CA SER A 94 1.46 9.11 -27.36
C SER A 94 0.49 9.32 -26.19
N LEU A 95 0.92 9.08 -24.95
CA LEU A 95 0.07 9.18 -23.76
C LEU A 95 0.28 10.49 -22.98
N ARG A 96 1.28 11.30 -23.32
CA ARG A 96 1.57 12.58 -22.63
C ARG A 96 0.43 13.58 -22.74
N LEU A 97 -0.03 13.84 -23.97
CA LEU A 97 -1.12 14.79 -24.21
C LEU A 97 -2.43 14.31 -23.57
N PRO A 98 -2.89 13.06 -23.76
CA PRO A 98 -4.06 12.55 -23.06
C PRO A 98 -3.99 12.69 -21.54
N LEU A 99 -2.84 12.37 -20.93
CA LEU A 99 -2.67 12.50 -19.49
C LEU A 99 -2.72 13.96 -19.02
N PHE A 100 -2.12 14.86 -19.79
CA PHE A 100 -2.16 16.30 -19.49
C PHE A 100 -3.60 16.83 -19.53
N GLU A 101 -4.39 16.44 -20.52
CA GLU A 101 -5.81 16.82 -20.61
C GLU A 101 -6.62 16.26 -19.44
N VAL A 102 -6.33 15.04 -18.97
CA VAL A 102 -6.98 14.48 -17.77
C VAL A 102 -6.62 15.29 -16.53
N ILE A 103 -5.34 15.61 -16.31
CA ILE A 103 -4.90 16.41 -15.16
C ILE A 103 -5.56 17.79 -15.19
N LYS A 104 -5.60 18.43 -16.36
CA LYS A 104 -6.24 19.72 -16.56
C LYS A 104 -7.74 19.66 -16.22
N ALA A 105 -8.45 18.66 -16.73
CA ALA A 105 -9.87 18.46 -16.43
C ALA A 105 -10.13 18.27 -14.92
N VAL A 106 -9.27 17.51 -14.22
CA VAL A 106 -9.37 17.33 -12.77
C VAL A 106 -9.18 18.66 -12.02
N ILE A 107 -8.21 19.48 -12.43
CA ILE A 107 -7.98 20.80 -11.81
C ILE A 107 -9.18 21.71 -12.01
N GLU A 108 -9.71 21.78 -13.24
CA GLU A 108 -10.87 22.60 -13.57
C GLU A 108 -12.10 22.20 -12.75
N GLU A 109 -12.36 20.90 -12.59
CA GLU A 109 -13.45 20.37 -11.74
C GLU A 109 -13.26 20.77 -10.26
N LEU A 110 -12.03 20.64 -9.74
CA LEU A 110 -11.72 21.02 -8.36
C LEU A 110 -11.81 22.54 -8.11
N GLU A 111 -11.60 23.37 -9.14
CA GLU A 111 -11.82 24.81 -9.06
C GLU A 111 -13.30 25.17 -9.11
N GLN A 112 -14.09 24.46 -9.93
CA GLN A 112 -15.53 24.66 -10.04
C GLN A 112 -16.25 24.28 -8.74
N THR A 113 -15.87 23.17 -8.11
CA THR A 113 -16.42 22.73 -6.80
C THR A 113 -16.07 23.67 -5.64
N LYS A 114 -15.03 24.49 -5.77
CA LYS A 114 -14.66 25.53 -4.78
C LYS A 114 -15.39 26.85 -4.98
N ARG A 115 -16.01 27.08 -6.14
CA ARG A 115 -16.84 28.28 -6.35
C ARG A 115 -18.19 28.04 -5.66
N PRO A 116 -18.58 28.86 -4.67
CA PRO A 116 -19.89 28.69 -4.05
C PRO A 116 -20.98 28.85 -5.12
N THR A 117 -21.85 27.86 -5.23
CA THR A 117 -23.13 27.99 -5.96
C THR A 117 -23.84 29.23 -5.43
N SER A 118 -23.93 30.25 -6.29
CA SER A 118 -24.75 31.45 -6.06
C SER A 118 -26.23 31.11 -6.16
#